data_AF-A0A7Y6E244-F1
#
_entry.id   AF-A0A7Y6E244-F1
#
_cell.length_a   1.000
_cell.length_b   1.000
_cell.length_c   1.000
_cell.angle_alpha   90.00
_cell.angle_beta   90.00
_cell.angle_gamma   90.00
#
_symmetry.space_group_name_H-M   'P 1'
#
loop_
_entity.id
_entity.type
_entity.pdbx_description
1 polymer ?
#
loop_
_entity_poly.entity_id
_entity_poly.type
_entity_poly.pdbx_seq_one_letter_code
_entity_poly.pdbx_strand_id
1 'polypeptide(L)'
;MPPSTLPPSSAPQEAPPGIAVGEPNPAGGAPAAWSAPQANAGFDYQIGGPYAPPAGVTVVVRDRGAQPWAGAYNVCYVNAFQAQPDTTGWWEATHPDLLLRDGGAVVMDEDWGEALLDVSTEAKRAALLGVVGPWIDECARRGFQAVEPDNLDSFGRSHGRLTLAHDAAFARLLAARAHAAGLALAQKNTAELLDQHAS
;
A
#
# COMPACT_ATOMS: atom_id res chain seq x y z
N MET A 1 -47.62 9.56 -63.90
CA MET A 1 -47.69 11.00 -64.20
C MET A 1 -48.82 11.57 -63.35
N PRO A 2 -48.69 12.71 -62.65
CA PRO A 2 -47.70 13.79 -62.78
C PRO A 2 -46.69 13.87 -61.61
N PRO A 3 -45.61 14.67 -61.76
CA PRO A 3 -44.59 14.91 -60.75
C PRO A 3 -45.03 15.94 -59.69
N SER A 4 -44.60 15.69 -58.45
CA SER A 4 -44.73 16.60 -57.31
C SER A 4 -43.84 17.83 -57.47
N THR A 5 -44.47 18.99 -57.39
CA THR A 5 -43.89 20.33 -57.25
C THR A 5 -43.26 20.53 -55.88
N LEU A 6 -42.02 21.04 -55.84
CA LEU A 6 -41.39 21.62 -54.66
C LEU A 6 -41.87 23.07 -54.43
N PRO A 7 -42.04 23.51 -53.17
CA PRO A 7 -41.93 24.91 -52.78
C PRO A 7 -40.64 25.19 -51.96
N PRO A 8 -40.30 26.47 -51.73
CA PRO A 8 -38.91 26.95 -51.69
C PRO A 8 -38.27 27.07 -50.29
N SER A 9 -36.96 27.34 -50.39
CA SER A 9 -35.95 27.63 -49.36
C SER A 9 -36.38 28.57 -48.22
N SER A 10 -36.07 28.16 -46.99
CA SER A 10 -36.11 28.99 -45.77
C SER A 10 -34.70 29.28 -45.26
N ALA A 11 -34.54 30.51 -44.78
CA ALA A 11 -33.32 31.18 -44.32
C ALA A 11 -32.70 30.57 -43.04
N PRO A 12 -31.45 30.95 -42.65
CA PRO A 12 -30.67 30.28 -41.61
C PRO A 12 -31.19 30.53 -40.19
N GLN A 13 -31.16 29.49 -39.38
CA GLN A 13 -31.60 29.46 -37.98
C GLN A 13 -30.41 29.86 -37.06
N GLU A 14 -30.65 30.81 -36.16
CA GLU A 14 -29.70 31.31 -35.15
C GLU A 14 -29.21 30.20 -34.21
N ALA A 15 -27.91 30.22 -33.88
CA ALA A 15 -27.27 29.26 -32.98
C ALA A 15 -27.59 29.56 -31.49
N PRO A 16 -27.67 28.53 -30.62
CA PRO A 16 -27.93 28.71 -29.20
C PRO A 16 -26.72 29.35 -28.46
N PRO A 17 -26.95 30.02 -27.33
CA PRO A 17 -25.89 30.67 -26.55
C PRO A 17 -24.91 29.65 -25.95
N GLY A 18 -23.63 30.00 -26.00
CA GLY A 18 -22.50 29.15 -25.62
C GLY A 18 -22.50 28.73 -24.15
N ILE A 19 -22.07 27.49 -23.93
CA ILE A 19 -21.79 26.93 -22.60
C ILE A 19 -20.55 27.65 -22.03
N ALA A 20 -20.74 28.34 -20.91
CA ALA A 20 -19.64 28.84 -20.10
C ALA A 20 -18.82 27.67 -19.57
N VAL A 21 -17.53 27.63 -19.90
CA VAL A 21 -16.58 26.68 -19.33
C VAL A 21 -16.34 27.08 -17.88
N GLY A 22 -16.88 26.31 -16.93
CA GLY A 22 -16.63 26.50 -15.52
C GLY A 22 -15.16 26.25 -15.18
N GLU A 23 -14.55 27.16 -14.41
CA GLU A 23 -13.24 26.98 -13.83
C GLU A 23 -13.19 25.71 -12.94
N PRO A 24 -12.05 25.01 -12.88
CA PRO A 24 -11.90 23.85 -12.03
C PRO A 24 -12.00 24.26 -10.56
N ASN A 25 -13.00 23.72 -9.87
CA ASN A 25 -13.16 23.84 -8.42
C ASN A 25 -12.01 23.09 -7.72
N PRO A 26 -11.15 23.74 -6.90
CA PRO A 26 -10.10 23.05 -6.17
C PRO A 26 -10.71 22.48 -4.89
N ALA A 27 -11.58 21.48 -5.03
CA ALA A 27 -11.95 20.62 -3.90
C ALA A 27 -10.88 19.51 -3.75
N GLY A 28 -9.61 19.92 -3.62
CA GLY A 28 -8.56 19.06 -3.11
C GLY A 28 -8.64 19.08 -1.59
N GLY A 29 -9.37 18.12 -1.00
CA GLY A 29 -9.30 17.91 0.44
C GLY A 29 -7.84 17.71 0.83
N ALA A 30 -7.38 18.41 1.88
CA ALA A 30 -6.07 18.16 2.45
C ALA A 30 -5.93 16.65 2.71
N PRO A 31 -4.76 16.03 2.42
CA PRO A 31 -4.54 14.64 2.75
C PRO A 31 -4.92 14.43 4.22
N ALA A 32 -5.68 13.38 4.51
CA ALA A 32 -6.08 13.07 5.87
C ALA A 32 -4.82 13.01 6.73
N ALA A 33 -4.71 13.91 7.70
CA ALA A 33 -3.55 13.95 8.58
C ALA A 33 -3.56 12.66 9.41
N TRP A 34 -2.57 11.81 9.20
CA TRP A 34 -2.34 10.68 10.08
C TRP A 34 -1.88 11.18 11.45
N SER A 35 -2.14 10.39 12.50
CA SER A 35 -1.68 10.67 13.85
C SER A 35 -0.82 9.52 14.35
N ALA A 36 0.29 9.78 15.02
CA ALA A 36 1.03 8.73 15.73
C ALA A 36 0.26 8.26 16.99
N PRO A 37 0.48 7.02 17.47
CA PRO A 37 0.00 6.63 18.79
C PRO A 37 0.67 7.45 19.89
N GLN A 38 0.06 7.50 21.07
CA GLN A 38 0.70 8.11 22.23
C GLN A 38 1.99 7.35 22.58
N ALA A 39 3.08 8.09 22.82
CA ALA A 39 4.33 7.51 23.30
C ALA A 39 4.11 6.73 24.61
N ASN A 40 4.80 5.59 24.75
CA ASN A 40 4.72 4.69 25.91
C ASN A 40 3.31 4.13 26.18
N ALA A 41 2.45 4.09 25.17
CA ALA A 41 1.16 3.40 25.25
C ALA A 41 1.33 1.90 25.50
N GLY A 42 0.38 1.28 26.20
CA GLY A 42 0.32 -0.17 26.31
C GLY A 42 0.11 -0.80 24.94
N PHE A 43 0.98 -1.74 24.59
CA PHE A 43 1.11 -2.30 23.24
C PHE A 43 0.88 -3.82 23.28
N ASP A 44 0.20 -4.34 22.26
CA ASP A 44 0.02 -5.78 22.06
C ASP A 44 0.12 -6.16 20.58
N TYR A 45 0.81 -7.28 20.29
CA TYR A 45 1.17 -7.71 18.95
C TYR A 45 0.41 -8.99 18.56
N GLN A 46 -0.74 -8.83 17.91
CA GLN A 46 -1.74 -9.88 17.71
C GLN A 46 -1.79 -10.40 16.27
N ILE A 47 -0.63 -10.72 15.68
CA ILE A 47 -0.55 -11.21 14.29
C ILE A 47 -0.88 -12.70 14.15
N GLY A 48 -0.81 -13.48 15.23
CA GLY A 48 -1.23 -14.89 15.26
C GLY A 48 -2.75 -15.08 15.32
N GLY A 49 -3.51 -13.99 15.39
CA GLY A 49 -4.97 -14.00 15.46
C GLY A 49 -5.48 -12.96 16.47
N PRO A 50 -6.66 -12.35 16.22
CA PRO A 50 -7.19 -11.32 17.09
C PRO A 50 -7.73 -11.90 18.40
N TYR A 51 -7.44 -11.24 19.52
CA TYR A 51 -8.06 -11.49 20.82
C TYR A 51 -8.34 -10.16 21.55
N ALA A 52 -9.19 -10.19 22.57
CA ALA A 52 -9.49 -9.00 23.36
C ALA A 52 -8.18 -8.45 24.00
N PRO A 53 -7.77 -7.20 23.72
CA PRO A 53 -6.57 -6.64 24.30
C PRO A 53 -6.63 -6.65 25.84
N PRO A 54 -5.54 -7.04 26.52
CA PRO A 54 -5.45 -6.96 27.98
C PRO A 54 -5.70 -5.55 28.51
N ALA A 55 -6.07 -5.45 29.79
CA ALA A 55 -6.26 -4.16 30.44
C ALA A 55 -4.98 -3.29 30.35
N GLY A 56 -5.16 -2.03 29.97
CA GLY A 56 -4.05 -1.08 29.79
C GLY A 56 -3.43 -1.07 28.38
N VAL A 57 -3.79 -2.00 27.50
CA VAL A 57 -3.40 -1.96 26.08
C VAL A 57 -4.28 -0.98 25.32
N THR A 58 -3.64 -0.01 24.66
CA THR A 58 -4.31 1.01 23.84
C THR A 58 -3.77 1.07 22.41
N VAL A 59 -2.68 0.37 22.11
CA VAL A 59 -2.14 0.17 20.76
C VAL A 59 -2.11 -1.33 20.46
N VAL A 60 -2.67 -1.73 19.31
CA VAL A 60 -2.72 -3.14 18.90
C VAL A 60 -2.27 -3.27 17.47
N VAL A 61 -1.34 -4.18 17.19
CA VAL A 61 -1.04 -4.61 15.82
C VAL A 61 -1.82 -5.86 15.49
N ARG A 62 -2.45 -5.90 14.32
CA ARG A 62 -3.19 -7.07 13.81
C ARG A 62 -2.90 -7.30 12.36
N ASP A 63 -2.92 -8.56 11.94
CA ASP A 63 -2.85 -8.94 10.53
C ASP A 63 -3.90 -8.19 9.69
N ARG A 64 -3.54 -7.83 8.45
CA ARG A 64 -4.43 -7.12 7.51
C ARG A 64 -5.74 -7.86 7.22
N GLY A 65 -5.86 -9.15 7.53
CA GLY A 65 -7.10 -9.93 7.45
C GLY A 65 -7.99 -9.77 8.68
N ALA A 66 -7.43 -9.48 9.86
CA ALA A 66 -8.16 -9.36 11.12
C ALA A 66 -8.86 -8.00 11.28
N GLN A 67 -9.97 -7.97 12.02
CA GLN A 67 -10.69 -6.71 12.30
C GLN A 67 -9.93 -5.86 13.31
N PRO A 68 -9.96 -4.52 13.19
CA PRO A 68 -9.43 -3.63 14.22
C PRO A 68 -10.26 -3.75 15.51
N TRP A 69 -9.64 -3.43 16.64
CA TRP A 69 -10.29 -3.36 17.94
C TRP A 69 -10.84 -1.96 18.19
N ALA A 70 -12.14 -1.86 18.45
CA ALA A 70 -12.79 -0.60 18.74
C ALA A 70 -12.21 0.06 20.00
N GLY A 71 -11.90 1.36 19.92
CA GLY A 71 -11.35 2.13 21.04
C GLY A 71 -9.83 1.99 21.25
N ALA A 72 -9.14 1.19 20.44
CA ALA A 72 -7.67 1.16 20.39
C ALA A 72 -7.13 1.91 19.17
N TYR A 73 -5.84 2.26 19.22
CA TYR A 73 -5.06 2.63 18.06
C TYR A 73 -4.59 1.34 17.36
N ASN A 74 -5.09 1.10 16.15
CA ASN A 74 -4.87 -0.13 15.40
C ASN A 74 -3.81 0.08 14.33
N VAL A 75 -2.79 -0.78 14.35
CA VAL A 75 -1.74 -0.88 13.34
C VAL A 75 -2.00 -2.12 12.49
N CYS A 76 -2.06 -1.94 11.17
CA CYS A 76 -2.33 -3.00 10.21
C CYS A 76 -1.01 -3.64 9.78
N TYR A 77 -0.76 -4.87 10.21
CA TYR A 77 0.38 -5.67 9.76
C TYR A 77 0.20 -6.07 8.30
N VAL A 78 1.22 -5.81 7.49
CA VAL A 78 1.29 -6.19 6.07
C VAL A 78 2.64 -6.81 5.80
N ASN A 79 2.70 -8.11 5.45
CA ASN A 79 3.94 -8.69 4.96
C ASN A 79 4.24 -8.11 3.56
N ALA A 80 5.19 -7.17 3.51
CA ALA A 80 5.40 -6.33 2.34
C ALA A 80 6.67 -6.69 1.57
N PHE A 81 7.63 -7.36 2.21
CA PHE A 81 8.92 -7.73 1.62
C PHE A 81 9.09 -9.24 1.42
N GLN A 82 8.15 -10.05 1.90
CA GLN A 82 8.13 -11.50 1.71
C GLN A 82 6.72 -11.99 1.34
N ALA A 83 6.67 -13.16 0.70
CA ALA A 83 5.46 -13.90 0.44
C ALA A 83 5.31 -15.02 1.48
N GLN A 84 4.21 -14.98 2.23
CA GLN A 84 3.87 -16.01 3.22
C GLN A 84 3.68 -17.38 2.56
N PRO A 85 3.91 -18.49 3.28
CA PRO A 85 3.98 -19.82 2.67
C PRO A 85 2.70 -20.24 1.94
N ASP A 86 1.54 -19.80 2.44
CA ASP A 86 0.22 -20.04 1.84
C ASP A 86 -0.05 -19.19 0.59
N THR A 87 0.70 -18.10 0.39
CA THR A 87 0.60 -17.22 -0.78
C THR A 87 1.70 -17.42 -1.83
N THR A 88 2.78 -18.14 -1.51
CA THR A 88 3.92 -18.35 -2.41
C THR A 88 3.50 -18.89 -3.78
N GLY A 89 2.62 -19.90 -3.83
CA GLY A 89 2.15 -20.46 -5.10
C GLY A 89 1.35 -19.47 -5.95
N TRP A 90 0.64 -18.51 -5.33
CA TRP A 90 -0.01 -17.43 -6.07
C TRP A 90 1.03 -16.48 -6.67
N TRP A 91 2.03 -16.06 -5.89
CA TRP A 91 3.12 -15.21 -6.37
C TRP A 91 3.89 -15.85 -7.53
N GLU A 92 4.20 -17.14 -7.47
CA GLU A 92 4.85 -17.86 -8.56
C GLU A 92 4.00 -17.88 -9.83
N ALA A 93 2.67 -17.98 -9.71
CA ALA A 93 1.77 -18.05 -10.85
C ALA A 93 1.48 -16.67 -11.48
N THR A 94 1.38 -15.61 -10.68
CA THR A 94 0.90 -14.30 -11.13
C THR A 94 2.00 -13.24 -11.25
N HIS A 95 3.04 -13.36 -10.43
CA HIS A 95 4.12 -12.38 -10.32
C HIS A 95 5.50 -13.05 -10.18
N PRO A 96 5.87 -14.03 -11.02
CA PRO A 96 7.11 -14.79 -10.87
C PRO A 96 8.38 -13.92 -10.92
N ASP A 97 8.31 -12.78 -11.60
CA ASP A 97 9.39 -11.80 -11.73
C ASP A 97 9.58 -10.90 -10.50
N LEU A 98 8.61 -10.92 -9.57
CA LEU A 98 8.67 -10.18 -8.31
C LEU A 98 9.17 -11.03 -7.13
N LEU A 99 9.43 -12.32 -7.36
CA LEU A 99 10.14 -13.17 -6.42
C LEU A 99 11.65 -13.01 -6.62
N LEU A 100 12.38 -12.83 -5.52
CA LEU A 100 13.82 -12.75 -5.54
C LEU A 100 14.40 -14.11 -5.95
N ARG A 101 15.32 -14.11 -6.91
CA ARG A 101 15.95 -15.33 -7.41
C ARG A 101 17.46 -15.30 -7.30
N ASP A 102 18.03 -16.45 -6.99
CA ASP A 102 19.45 -16.72 -7.07
C ASP A 102 19.70 -17.99 -7.88
N GLY A 103 20.47 -17.89 -8.96
CA GLY A 103 20.70 -19.02 -9.87
C GLY A 103 19.42 -19.61 -10.48
N GLY A 104 18.33 -18.83 -10.53
CA GLY A 104 17.01 -19.27 -11.01
C GLY A 104 16.09 -19.85 -9.92
N ALA A 105 16.62 -20.20 -8.74
CA ALA A 105 15.83 -20.63 -7.60
C ALA A 105 15.27 -19.43 -6.83
N VAL A 106 14.07 -19.56 -6.27
CA VAL A 106 13.49 -18.54 -5.37
C VAL A 106 14.32 -18.50 -4.08
N VAL A 107 14.68 -17.30 -3.65
CA VAL A 107 15.37 -17.09 -2.36
C VAL A 107 14.33 -17.18 -1.25
N MET A 108 14.53 -18.13 -0.35
CA MET A 108 13.64 -18.39 0.77
C MET A 108 14.28 -17.90 2.07
N ASP A 109 13.47 -17.35 2.94
CA ASP A 109 13.77 -17.19 4.34
C ASP A 109 13.58 -18.52 5.06
N GLU A 110 14.66 -19.12 5.55
CA GLU A 110 14.62 -20.44 6.18
C GLU A 110 13.94 -20.44 7.55
N ASP A 111 13.98 -19.31 8.27
CA ASP A 111 13.37 -19.21 9.60
C ASP A 111 11.84 -19.20 9.51
N TRP A 112 11.29 -18.64 8.43
CA TRP A 112 9.86 -18.43 8.25
C TRP A 112 9.24 -19.26 7.12
N GLY A 113 10.06 -19.87 6.26
CA GLY A 113 9.59 -20.59 5.07
C GLY A 113 8.98 -19.66 4.02
N GLU A 114 9.36 -18.39 4.00
CA GLU A 114 8.76 -17.34 3.16
C GLU A 114 9.65 -16.97 1.98
N ALA A 115 9.05 -16.72 0.82
CA ALA A 115 9.82 -16.29 -0.35
C ALA A 115 10.12 -14.80 -0.27
N LEU A 116 11.37 -14.39 -0.53
CA LEU A 116 11.72 -12.97 -0.56
C LEU A 116 11.16 -12.30 -1.83
N LEU A 117 10.65 -11.08 -1.67
CA LEU A 117 10.22 -10.25 -2.79
C LEU A 117 11.41 -9.44 -3.34
N ASP A 118 11.44 -9.27 -4.64
CA ASP A 118 12.55 -8.61 -5.31
C ASP A 118 12.34 -7.10 -5.40
N VAL A 119 12.94 -6.37 -4.46
CA VAL A 119 12.93 -4.89 -4.42
C VAL A 119 14.15 -4.25 -5.08
N SER A 120 14.95 -5.02 -5.83
CA SER A 120 16.27 -4.58 -6.33
C SER A 120 16.23 -3.45 -7.35
N THR A 121 15.13 -3.33 -8.11
CA THR A 121 14.98 -2.31 -9.15
C THR A 121 13.77 -1.43 -8.92
N GLU A 122 13.80 -0.21 -9.45
CA GLU A 122 12.67 0.71 -9.38
C GLU A 122 11.41 0.11 -10.02
N ALA A 123 11.55 -0.53 -11.19
CA ALA A 123 10.43 -1.17 -11.88
C ALA A 123 9.77 -2.27 -11.02
N LYS A 124 10.58 -3.10 -10.34
CA LYS A 124 10.06 -4.14 -9.44
C LYS A 124 9.40 -3.55 -8.20
N ARG A 125 9.99 -2.51 -7.60
CA ARG A 125 9.37 -1.78 -6.48
C ARG A 125 8.02 -1.15 -6.86
N ALA A 126 7.93 -0.56 -8.04
CA ALA A 126 6.67 0.00 -8.55
C ALA A 126 5.62 -1.11 -8.79
N ALA A 127 6.02 -2.25 -9.36
CA ALA A 127 5.13 -3.40 -9.55
C ALA A 127 4.66 -4.00 -8.23
N LEU A 128 5.57 -4.17 -7.25
CA LEU A 128 5.24 -4.60 -5.89
C LEU A 128 4.28 -3.63 -5.20
N LEU A 129 4.49 -2.32 -5.34
CA LEU A 129 3.56 -1.31 -4.82
C LEU A 129 2.17 -1.43 -5.47
N GLY A 130 2.08 -1.86 -6.73
CA GLY A 130 0.82 -2.18 -7.40
C GLY A 130 0.03 -3.32 -6.75
N VAL A 131 0.72 -4.24 -6.04
CA VAL A 131 0.11 -5.35 -5.31
C VAL A 131 -0.14 -4.99 -3.84
N VAL A 132 0.87 -4.45 -3.16
CA VAL A 132 0.83 -4.15 -1.72
C VAL A 132 0.05 -2.86 -1.41
N GLY A 133 0.09 -1.87 -2.30
CA GLY A 133 -0.62 -0.60 -2.12
C GLY A 133 -2.13 -0.75 -1.88
N PRO A 134 -2.86 -1.55 -2.68
CA PRO A 134 -4.26 -1.87 -2.41
C PRO A 134 -4.52 -2.51 -1.05
N TRP A 135 -3.57 -3.26 -0.49
CA TRP A 135 -3.69 -3.82 0.86
C TRP A 135 -3.62 -2.72 1.93
N ILE A 136 -2.71 -1.76 1.76
CA ILE A 136 -2.60 -0.56 2.62
C ILE A 136 -3.91 0.25 2.55
N ASP A 137 -4.46 0.45 1.36
CA ASP A 137 -5.72 1.20 1.22
C ASP A 137 -6.89 0.50 1.91
N GLU A 138 -6.91 -0.84 1.88
CA GLU A 138 -7.92 -1.61 2.60
C GLU A 138 -7.76 -1.46 4.12
N CYS A 139 -6.54 -1.41 4.65
CA CYS A 139 -6.32 -1.09 6.06
C CYS A 139 -6.97 0.26 6.43
N ALA A 140 -6.79 1.29 5.60
CA ALA A 140 -7.42 2.60 5.83
C ALA A 140 -8.96 2.51 5.79
N ARG A 141 -9.53 1.85 4.76
CA ARG A 141 -10.98 1.67 4.61
C ARG A 141 -11.60 0.89 5.78
N ARG A 142 -10.86 -0.03 6.37
CA ARG A 142 -11.30 -0.82 7.54
C ARG A 142 -11.16 -0.10 8.87
N GLY A 143 -10.55 1.08 8.89
CA GLY A 143 -10.41 1.91 10.09
C GLY A 143 -9.19 1.60 10.93
N PHE A 144 -8.11 1.10 10.33
CA PHE A 144 -6.78 1.14 10.95
C PHE A 144 -6.24 2.58 10.94
N GLN A 145 -5.33 2.90 11.87
CA GLN A 145 -4.70 4.23 11.97
C GLN A 145 -3.27 4.23 11.42
N ALA A 146 -2.64 3.05 11.35
CA ALA A 146 -1.31 2.88 10.80
C ALA A 146 -1.19 1.57 10.02
N VAL A 147 -0.11 1.46 9.26
CA VAL A 147 0.39 0.20 8.70
C VAL A 147 1.78 -0.09 9.22
N GLU A 148 2.09 -1.36 9.40
CA GLU A 148 3.42 -1.88 9.65
C GLU A 148 3.80 -2.82 8.50
N PRO A 149 4.64 -2.36 7.55
CA PRO A 149 5.17 -3.23 6.51
C PRO A 149 6.28 -4.09 7.12
N ASP A 150 6.05 -5.40 7.18
CA ASP A 150 7.01 -6.32 7.77
C ASP A 150 8.15 -6.70 6.82
N ASN A 151 9.26 -7.17 7.38
CA ASN A 151 10.45 -7.70 6.71
C ASN A 151 11.28 -6.64 5.97
N LEU A 152 11.31 -5.41 6.49
CA LEU A 152 12.18 -4.31 6.02
C LEU A 152 13.69 -4.67 6.01
N ASP A 153 14.07 -5.72 6.74
CA ASP A 153 15.42 -6.26 6.83
C ASP A 153 15.66 -7.44 5.86
N SER A 154 14.82 -7.63 4.84
CA SER A 154 14.94 -8.72 3.87
C SER A 154 16.31 -8.79 3.19
N PHE A 155 17.01 -7.65 3.07
CA PHE A 155 18.38 -7.59 2.57
C PHE A 155 19.35 -8.50 3.33
N GLY A 156 19.17 -8.66 4.64
CA GLY A 156 20.02 -9.51 5.48
C GLY A 156 19.89 -11.00 5.17
N ARG A 157 18.78 -11.40 4.56
CA ARG A 157 18.44 -12.80 4.22
C ARG A 157 18.46 -13.06 2.70
N SER A 158 18.95 -12.09 1.92
CA SER A 158 18.87 -12.09 0.45
C SER A 158 20.04 -12.77 -0.28
N HIS A 159 20.96 -13.42 0.44
CA HIS A 159 22.23 -13.91 -0.11
C HIS A 159 23.05 -12.82 -0.85
N GLY A 160 22.93 -11.57 -0.39
CA GLY A 160 23.60 -10.41 -1.00
C GLY A 160 22.99 -9.95 -2.33
N ARG A 161 21.78 -10.42 -2.68
CA ARG A 161 21.05 -9.95 -3.88
C ARG A 161 20.29 -8.64 -3.64
N LEU A 162 19.93 -8.37 -2.39
CA LEU A 162 19.34 -7.10 -1.96
C LEU A 162 20.34 -6.33 -1.07
N THR A 163 20.16 -5.01 -1.03
CA THR A 163 20.96 -4.10 -0.20
C THR A 163 20.02 -3.31 0.70
N LEU A 164 20.55 -2.76 1.79
CA LEU A 164 19.81 -1.83 2.65
C LEU A 164 19.15 -0.70 1.85
N ALA A 165 19.84 -0.20 0.81
CA ALA A 165 19.31 0.87 -0.04
C ALA A 165 18.11 0.42 -0.89
N HIS A 166 18.06 -0.85 -1.32
CA HIS A 166 16.90 -1.39 -2.03
C HIS A 166 15.67 -1.42 -1.11
N ASP A 167 15.84 -1.95 0.10
CA ASP A 167 14.75 -2.11 1.05
C ASP A 167 14.25 -0.73 1.53
N ALA A 168 15.18 0.20 1.84
CA ALA A 168 14.84 1.57 2.19
C ALA A 168 14.14 2.33 1.05
N ALA A 169 14.50 2.08 -0.21
CA ALA A 169 13.81 2.68 -1.35
C ALA A 169 12.36 2.18 -1.46
N PHE A 170 12.10 0.90 -1.18
CA PHE A 170 10.74 0.38 -1.18
C PHE A 170 9.93 0.87 0.04
N ALA A 171 10.56 0.93 1.22
CA ALA A 171 9.95 1.47 2.43
C ALA A 171 9.45 2.91 2.25
N ARG A 172 10.20 3.76 1.54
CA ARG A 172 9.77 5.13 1.21
C ARG A 172 8.51 5.17 0.34
N LEU A 173 8.38 4.24 -0.62
CA LEU A 173 7.18 4.13 -1.44
C LEU A 173 5.96 3.68 -0.61
N LEU A 174 6.16 2.72 0.30
CA LEU A 174 5.14 2.26 1.23
C LEU A 174 4.71 3.38 2.20
N ALA A 175 5.66 4.15 2.73
CA ALA A 175 5.42 5.33 3.56
C ALA A 175 4.58 6.39 2.82
N ALA A 176 4.98 6.73 1.58
CA ALA A 176 4.25 7.67 0.76
C ALA A 176 2.81 7.20 0.50
N ARG A 177 2.61 5.90 0.23
CA ARG A 177 1.27 5.32 0.05
C ARG A 177 0.44 5.38 1.32
N ALA A 178 1.02 4.98 2.46
CA ALA A 178 0.37 5.02 3.77
C ALA A 178 -0.10 6.45 4.10
N HIS A 179 0.80 7.44 3.99
CA HIS A 179 0.47 8.83 4.27
C HIS A 179 -0.61 9.38 3.32
N ALA A 180 -0.57 9.01 2.04
CA ALA A 180 -1.63 9.37 1.08
C ALA A 180 -3.00 8.76 1.42
N ALA A 181 -3.01 7.61 2.09
CA ALA A 181 -4.21 6.95 2.61
C ALA A 181 -4.63 7.44 4.01
N GLY A 182 -3.92 8.40 4.59
CA GLY A 182 -4.19 8.91 5.95
C GLY A 182 -3.73 7.99 7.08
N LEU A 183 -2.81 7.08 6.79
CA LEU A 183 -2.23 6.14 7.75
C LEU A 183 -0.83 6.58 8.15
N ALA A 184 -0.48 6.41 9.43
CA ALA A 184 0.92 6.44 9.85
C ALA A 184 1.65 5.17 9.35
N LEU A 185 2.98 5.21 9.28
CA LEU A 185 3.81 4.03 9.02
C LEU A 185 4.62 3.68 10.27
N ALA A 186 4.48 2.44 10.75
CA ALA A 186 5.33 1.88 11.80
C ALA A 186 6.53 1.19 11.14
N GLN A 187 7.73 1.45 11.68
CA GLN A 187 8.95 0.75 11.27
C GLN A 187 9.19 -0.43 12.22
N LYS A 188 9.28 -1.64 11.66
CA LYS A 188 9.75 -2.84 12.35
C LYS A 188 11.20 -3.13 11.93
N ASN A 189 12.04 -3.49 12.91
CA ASN A 189 13.48 -3.75 12.75
C ASN A 189 14.29 -2.56 12.19
N THR A 190 15.54 -2.85 11.82
CA THR A 190 16.42 -1.97 11.03
C THR A 190 16.62 -0.57 11.63
N ALA A 191 16.96 -0.49 12.93
CA ALA A 191 17.17 0.78 13.63
C ALA A 191 18.26 1.66 12.98
N GLU A 192 19.18 1.06 12.24
CA GLU A 192 20.18 1.76 11.42
C GLU A 192 19.58 2.64 10.31
N LEU A 193 18.30 2.47 9.97
CA LEU A 193 17.59 3.36 9.05
C LEU A 193 17.07 4.63 9.70
N LEU A 194 17.02 4.75 11.03
CA LEU A 194 16.39 5.89 11.75
C LEU A 194 16.89 7.25 11.26
N ASP A 195 18.19 7.38 10.96
CA ASP A 195 18.79 8.63 10.47
C ASP A 195 18.38 8.98 9.02
N GLN A 196 17.81 8.03 8.27
CA GLN A 196 17.39 8.17 6.88
C GLN A 196 15.89 8.45 6.70
N HIS A 197 15.10 8.50 7.79
CA HIS A 197 13.66 8.81 7.76
C HIS A 197 13.36 10.32 7.63
N ALA A 198 14.36 11.17 7.83
CA ALA A 198 14.20 12.63 7.85
C ALA A 198 14.42 13.31 6.49
N SER A 199 14.63 12.55 5.40
CA SER A 199 14.94 13.06 4.06
C SER A 199 13.82 12.82 3.05
#